data_AF-A0A5B6VU66-F1
#
_entry.id   AF-A0A5B6VU66-F1
#
_cell.length_a   1.000
_cell.length_b   1.000
_cell.length_c   1.000
_cell.angle_alpha   90.00
_cell.angle_beta   90.00
_cell.angle_gamma   90.00
#
_symmetry.space_group_name_H-M   'P 1'
#
loop_
_entity.id
_entity.type
_entity.pdbx_description
1 polymer ?
#
loop_
_entity_poly.entity_id
_entity_poly.type
_entity_poly.pdbx_seq_one_letter_code
_entity_poly.pdbx_strand_id
1 'polypeptide(L)'
;MSCIQNCVTDVIFTRIMACDTPRQAWDKLKEEFQGSERTRQQQFLNLRRDFENLKMKEEETVKQYSNRITAVVNSIRLLGEEFS
;
A
#
# COMPACT_ATOMS: atom_id res chain seq x y z
N MET A 1 5.35 -22.62 9.28
CA MET A 1 5.41 -21.65 10.40
C MET A 1 6.84 -21.18 10.64
N SER A 2 7.82 -22.10 10.70
CA SER A 2 9.25 -21.81 10.89
C SER A 2 9.84 -20.73 9.97
N CYS A 3 9.48 -20.71 8.67
CA CYS A 3 10.02 -19.72 7.73
C CYS A 3 9.55 -18.27 8.00
N ILE A 4 8.31 -18.07 8.48
CA ILE A 4 7.82 -16.73 8.83
C ILE A 4 8.39 -16.33 10.18
N GLN A 5 8.44 -17.25 11.15
CA GLN A 5 8.97 -17.03 12.48
C GLN A 5 10.44 -16.55 12.47
N ASN A 6 11.30 -17.17 11.65
CA ASN A 6 12.72 -16.80 11.59
C ASN A 6 13.00 -15.45 10.90
N CYS A 7 12.01 -14.87 10.21
CA CYS A 7 12.15 -13.63 9.45
C CYS A 7 11.54 -12.42 10.17
N VAL A 8 10.96 -12.61 11.35
CA VAL A 8 10.30 -11.55 12.11
C VAL A 8 10.97 -11.34 13.46
N THR A 9 10.89 -10.12 14.00
CA THR A 9 11.36 -9.84 15.35
C THR A 9 10.44 -10.50 16.38
N ASP A 10 10.92 -10.69 17.62
CA ASP A 10 10.11 -11.28 18.70
C ASP A 10 8.79 -10.52 18.93
N VAL A 11 8.83 -9.19 18.78
CA VAL A 11 7.64 -8.33 18.87
C VAL A 11 6.61 -8.68 17.80
N ILE A 12 7.04 -8.88 16.56
CA ILE A 12 6.13 -9.26 15.47
C ILE A 12 5.68 -10.71 15.62
N PHE A 13 6.55 -11.60 16.11
CA PHE A 13 6.21 -12.99 16.39
C PHE A 13 5.05 -13.10 17.39
N THR A 14 5.07 -12.33 18.49
CA THR A 14 3.98 -12.33 19.47
C THR A 14 2.61 -11.95 18.89
N ARG A 15 2.58 -11.22 17.76
CA ARG A 15 1.33 -10.82 17.09
C ARG A 15 0.75 -11.96 16.24
N ILE A 16 1.59 -12.86 15.72
CA ILE A 16 1.18 -13.99 14.86
C ILE A 16 1.24 -15.35 15.56
N MET A 17 1.71 -15.43 16.80
CA MET A 17 1.90 -16.70 17.53
C MET A 17 0.60 -17.48 17.74
N ALA A 18 -0.55 -16.81 17.73
CA ALA A 18 -1.89 -17.41 17.85
C ALA A 18 -2.49 -17.86 16.52
N CYS A 19 -1.76 -17.73 15.40
CA CYS A 19 -2.22 -18.18 14.08
C CYS A 19 -1.87 -19.65 13.88
N ASP A 20 -2.87 -20.47 13.53
CA ASP A 20 -2.71 -21.92 13.35
C ASP A 20 -2.01 -22.27 12.02
N THR A 21 -2.10 -21.37 11.04
CA THR A 21 -1.54 -21.58 9.71
C THR A 21 -0.59 -20.45 9.27
N PRO A 22 0.44 -20.75 8.46
CA PRO A 22 1.30 -19.72 7.88
C PRO A 22 0.52 -18.67 7.07
N ARG A 23 -0.60 -19.08 6.44
CA ARG A 23 -1.46 -18.18 5.68
C ARG A 23 -2.16 -17.17 6.59
N GLN A 24 -2.75 -17.62 7.70
CA GLN A 24 -3.35 -16.71 8.69
C GLN A 24 -2.32 -15.73 9.27
N ALA A 25 -1.11 -16.21 9.61
CA ALA A 25 -0.04 -15.35 10.08
C ALA A 25 0.33 -14.29 9.03
N TRP A 26 0.46 -14.70 7.77
CA TRP A 26 0.77 -13.81 6.65
C TRP A 26 -0.34 -12.78 6.39
N ASP A 27 -1.59 -13.20 6.39
CA ASP A 27 -2.74 -12.31 6.17
C ASP A 27 -2.88 -11.31 7.33
N LYS A 28 -2.60 -11.74 8.57
CA LYS A 28 -2.57 -10.85 9.74
C LYS A 28 -1.45 -9.81 9.65
N LEU A 29 -0.25 -10.20 9.22
CA LEU A 29 0.84 -9.26 8.97
C LEU A 29 0.48 -8.28 7.86
N LYS A 30 -0.13 -8.75 6.77
CA LYS A 30 -0.60 -7.88 5.69
C LYS A 30 -1.61 -6.85 6.22
N GLU A 31 -2.61 -7.28 6.97
CA GLU A 31 -3.62 -6.37 7.51
C GLU A 31 -3.02 -5.35 8.47
N GLU A 32 -2.07 -5.76 9.31
CA GLU A 32 -1.45 -4.90 10.30
C GLU A 32 -0.51 -3.83 9.69
N PHE A 33 0.24 -4.19 8.65
CA PHE A 33 1.22 -3.29 8.02
C PHE A 33 0.70 -2.57 6.78
N GLN A 34 -0.24 -3.15 6.05
CA GLN A 34 -0.80 -2.59 4.81
C GLN A 34 -2.26 -2.13 4.95
N GLY A 35 -2.86 -2.34 6.12
CA GLY A 35 -4.29 -2.13 6.34
C GLY A 35 -5.15 -3.24 5.73
N SER A 36 -6.44 -3.21 6.03
CA SER A 36 -7.40 -4.13 5.43
C SER A 36 -7.52 -3.93 3.92
N GLU A 37 -7.91 -4.97 3.20
CA GLU A 37 -8.16 -4.91 1.75
C GLU A 37 -9.13 -3.78 1.38
N ARG A 38 -10.19 -3.60 2.16
CA ARG A 38 -11.14 -2.50 2.02
C ARG A 38 -10.48 -1.12 2.12
N THR A 39 -9.55 -0.95 3.06
CA THR A 39 -8.82 0.32 3.24
C THR A 39 -7.95 0.61 2.03
N ARG A 40 -7.25 -0.42 1.51
CA ARG A 40 -6.42 -0.32 0.31
C ARG A 40 -7.24 0.02 -0.94
N GLN A 41 -8.38 -0.65 -1.14
CA GLN A 41 -9.30 -0.34 -2.24
C GLN A 41 -9.81 1.11 -2.17
N GLN A 42 -10.17 1.58 -0.98
CA GLN A 42 -10.59 2.97 -0.80
C GLN A 42 -9.46 3.97 -1.10
N GLN A 43 -8.22 3.68 -0.68
CA GLN A 43 -7.05 4.49 -1.02
C GLN A 43 -6.80 4.52 -2.53
N PHE A 44 -6.91 3.38 -3.21
CA PHE A 44 -6.80 3.30 -4.66
C PHE A 44 -7.83 4.18 -5.37
N LEU A 45 -9.10 4.08 -5.00
CA LEU A 45 -10.17 4.89 -5.60
C LEU A 45 -9.94 6.39 -5.39
N ASN A 46 -9.45 6.78 -4.20
CA ASN A 46 -9.09 8.17 -3.93
C ASN A 46 -7.95 8.65 -4.82
N LEU A 47 -6.86 7.87 -4.94
CA LEU A 47 -5.72 8.22 -5.79
C LEU A 47 -6.11 8.29 -7.27
N ARG A 48 -6.97 7.39 -7.74
CA ARG A 48 -7.51 7.43 -9.11
C ARG A 48 -8.29 8.72 -9.35
N ARG A 49 -9.18 9.09 -8.42
CA ARG A 49 -9.92 10.36 -8.48
C ARG A 49 -8.98 11.57 -8.45
N ASP A 50 -7.93 11.54 -7.64
CA ASP A 50 -6.95 12.63 -7.55
C ASP A 50 -6.15 12.75 -8.84
N PHE A 51 -5.83 11.63 -9.50
CA PHE A 51 -5.21 11.59 -10.82
C PHE A 51 -6.13 12.16 -11.90
N GLU A 52 -7.39 11.73 -11.95
CA GLU A 52 -8.38 12.20 -12.92
C GLU A 52 -8.64 13.71 -12.79
N ASN A 53 -8.59 14.23 -11.55
CA ASN A 53 -8.74 15.66 -11.26
C ASN A 53 -7.41 16.44 -11.34
N LEU A 54 -6.29 15.77 -11.63
CA LEU A 54 -4.99 16.42 -11.66
C LEU A 54 -4.94 17.42 -12.82
N LYS A 55 -4.73 18.69 -12.49
CA LYS A 55 -4.55 19.76 -13.46
C LYS A 55 -3.33 20.56 -13.12
N MET A 56 -2.71 21.11 -14.17
CA MET A 56 -1.59 22.01 -14.01
C MET A 56 -2.08 23.34 -13.44
N LYS A 57 -1.45 23.85 -12.39
CA LYS A 57 -1.69 25.17 -11.79
C LYS A 57 -0.94 26.25 -12.57
N GLU A 58 -1.42 27.49 -12.52
CA GLU A 58 -0.79 28.60 -13.25
C GLU A 58 0.63 28.91 -12.76
N GLU A 59 0.88 28.75 -11.46
CA GLU A 59 2.16 29.07 -10.83
C GLU A 59 3.14 27.89 -10.80
N GLU A 60 2.74 26.71 -11.28
CA GLU A 60 3.63 25.54 -11.23
C GLU A 60 4.44 25.36 -12.50
N THR A 61 5.68 24.91 -12.34
CA THR A 61 6.54 24.54 -13.47
C THR A 61 6.14 23.16 -14.02
N VAL A 62 6.45 22.91 -15.30
CA VAL A 62 6.26 21.60 -15.93
C VAL A 62 6.92 20.48 -15.13
N LYS A 63 8.11 20.73 -14.56
CA LYS A 63 8.82 19.76 -13.72
C LYS A 63 8.06 19.44 -12.43
N GLN A 64 7.52 20.45 -11.75
CA GLN A 64 6.72 20.24 -10.54
C GLN A 64 5.45 19.46 -10.84
N TYR A 65 4.77 19.79 -11.93
CA TYR A 65 3.57 19.06 -12.36
C TYR A 65 3.90 17.60 -12.71
N SER A 66 4.96 17.35 -13.49
CA SER A 66 5.43 16.01 -13.82
C SER A 66 5.77 15.18 -12.58
N ASN A 67 6.45 15.78 -11.60
CA ASN A 67 6.75 15.11 -10.33
C ASN A 67 5.48 14.72 -9.56
N ARG A 68 4.44 15.55 -9.56
CA ARG A 68 3.15 15.23 -8.93
C ARG A 68 2.46 14.06 -9.63
N ILE A 69 2.44 14.04 -10.97
CA ILE A 69 1.93 12.90 -11.74
C ILE A 69 2.65 11.62 -11.33
N THR A 70 3.98 11.63 -11.36
CA THR A 70 4.81 10.47 -11.01
C THR A 70 4.55 10.01 -9.57
N ALA A 71 4.39 10.92 -8.62
CA ALA A 71 4.09 10.57 -7.23
C ALA A 71 2.74 9.83 -7.10
N VAL A 72 1.69 10.29 -7.80
CA VAL A 72 0.38 9.63 -7.77
C VAL A 72 0.44 8.26 -8.43
N VAL A 73 1.05 8.15 -9.63
CA VAL A 73 1.19 6.87 -10.34
C VAL A 73 1.99 5.86 -9.52
N ASN A 74 3.08 6.28 -8.89
CA ASN A 74 3.89 5.40 -8.04
C ASN A 74 3.11 4.94 -6.80
N SER A 75 2.31 5.83 -6.19
CA SER A 75 1.47 5.46 -5.05
C SER A 75 0.43 4.40 -5.43
N ILE A 76 -0.15 4.50 -6.61
CA ILE A 76 -1.09 3.50 -7.11
C ILE A 76 -0.42 2.15 -7.36
N ARG A 77 0.76 2.14 -8.01
CA ARG A 77 1.55 0.93 -8.24
C ARG A 77 1.93 0.22 -6.94
N LEU A 78 2.25 0.98 -5.88
CA LEU A 78 2.61 0.42 -4.57
C LEU A 78 1.43 -0.29 -3.88
N LEU A 79 0.19 0.06 -4.21
CA LEU A 79 -0.99 -0.64 -3.70
C LEU A 79 -1.20 -2.00 -4.39
N GLY A 80 -0.36 -2.39 -5.36
CA GLY A 80 -0.41 -3.68 -6.04
C GLY A 80 -1.46 -3.75 -7.16
N GLU A 81 -2.06 -2.61 -7.52
CA GLU A 81 -3.01 -2.49 -8.62
C GLU A 81 -2.26 -1.99 -9.87
N GLU A 82 -2.47 -2.64 -11.02
CA GLU A 82 -2.01 -2.09 -12.29
C GLU A 82 -2.89 -0.90 -12.68
N PHE A 83 -2.24 0.21 -13.01
CA PHE A 83 -2.89 1.38 -13.57
C PHE A 83 -3.20 1.09 -15.05
N SER A 84 -4.32 0.40 -15.29
CA SER A 84 -4.87 0.09 -16.62
C SER A 84 -6.10 0.94 -16.94
#